data_AF-A0A821MCD8-F1
#
_entry.id   AF-A0A821MCD8-F1
#
_cell.length_a   1.000
_cell.length_b   1.000
_cell.length_c   1.000
_cell.angle_alpha   90.00
_cell.angle_beta   90.00
_cell.angle_gamma   90.00
#
_symmetry.space_group_name_H-M   'P 1'
#
loop_
_entity.id
_entity.type
_entity.pdbx_description
1 polymer ?
#
loop_
_entity_poly.entity_id
_entity_poly.type
_entity_poly.pdbx_seq_one_letter_code
_entity_poly.pdbx_strand_id
1 'polypeptide(L)'
;MLWQSSRAASLILNSNLILRSFFPKVSNIAKVAKRTTKISIKRKALSLITAYSITTHKSQGQTLNKIIIDLVTPPGPVEVASVYVPLSRVKRLDDLMIVRSFEFSSLQVKPSAAQAEERNRLGMIAKNTQKRFPSIL
;
A
#
# COMPACT_ATOMS: atom_id res chain seq x y z
N MET A 1 29.02 -52.19 27.52
CA MET A 1 28.89 -52.70 26.14
C MET A 1 27.93 -51.75 25.43
N LEU A 2 28.40 -50.63 24.86
CA LEU A 2 28.72 -50.42 23.43
C LEU A 2 27.65 -51.04 22.50
N TRP A 3 27.08 -50.42 21.46
CA TRP A 3 27.21 -49.13 20.77
C TRP A 3 26.19 -49.16 19.60
N GLN A 4 25.86 -47.99 19.04
CA GLN A 4 25.25 -47.72 17.71
C GLN A 4 23.72 -47.78 17.53
N SER A 5 23.08 -46.87 16.78
CA SER A 5 23.52 -45.60 16.17
C SER A 5 22.30 -44.81 15.68
N SER A 6 22.35 -43.51 15.95
CA SER A 6 21.59 -42.42 15.35
C SER A 6 21.69 -42.43 13.83
N ARG A 7 20.56 -42.41 13.10
CA ARG A 7 20.59 -42.05 11.67
C ARG A 7 19.30 -41.54 11.02
N ALA A 8 18.33 -41.02 11.78
CA ALA A 8 17.08 -40.50 11.18
C ALA A 8 16.74 -39.03 11.51
N ALA A 9 17.61 -38.29 12.21
CA ALA A 9 17.34 -36.91 12.63
C ALA A 9 18.26 -35.84 12.00
N SER A 10 19.04 -36.19 10.97
CA SER A 10 20.10 -35.30 10.44
C SER A 10 19.82 -34.66 9.08
N LEU A 11 18.59 -34.68 8.56
CA LEU A 11 18.29 -34.19 7.20
C LEU A 11 17.44 -32.92 7.11
N ILE A 12 17.04 -32.30 8.23
CA ILE A 12 16.26 -31.03 8.21
C ILE A 12 17.08 -29.81 8.65
N LEU A 13 18.34 -29.98 9.10
CA LEU A 13 19.14 -28.87 9.62
C LEU A 13 20.21 -28.31 8.67
N ASN A 14 20.07 -28.46 7.34
CA ASN A 14 21.10 -28.08 6.37
C ASN A 14 20.67 -27.05 5.29
N SER A 15 19.60 -26.28 5.51
CA SER A 15 19.26 -25.13 4.64
C SER A 15 19.63 -23.76 5.23
N ASN A 16 19.98 -23.68 6.52
CA ASN A 16 20.34 -22.43 7.20
C ASN A 16 21.84 -22.09 7.17
N LEU A 17 22.68 -22.94 6.56
CA LEU A 17 24.13 -22.73 6.48
C LEU A 17 24.63 -21.99 5.23
N ILE A 18 23.79 -21.79 4.20
CA ILE A 18 24.23 -21.14 2.95
C ILE A 18 23.96 -19.62 2.95
N LEU A 19 23.09 -19.10 3.82
CA LEU A 19 22.79 -17.65 3.89
C LEU A 19 23.70 -16.86 4.86
N ARG A 20 24.62 -17.52 5.58
CA ARG A 20 25.52 -16.87 6.56
C ARG A 20 26.88 -16.47 6.00
N SER A 21 27.25 -16.91 4.79
CA SER A 21 28.57 -16.64 4.20
C SER A 21 28.67 -15.29 3.47
N PHE A 22 27.58 -14.53 3.35
CA PHE A 22 27.59 -13.25 2.62
C PHE A 22 27.65 -11.99 3.51
N PHE A 23 27.72 -12.15 4.84
CA PHE A 23 27.87 -11.03 5.77
C PHE A 23 29.22 -11.11 6.48
N PRO A 24 30.18 -10.21 6.19
CA PRO A 24 31.44 -10.19 6.92
C PRO A 24 31.18 -9.87 8.40
N LYS A 25 31.76 -10.70 9.29
CA LYS A 25 31.80 -10.43 10.73
C LYS A 25 32.62 -9.16 10.98
N VAL A 26 31.96 -8.06 11.31
CA VAL A 26 32.62 -6.80 11.70
C VAL A 26 32.97 -6.90 13.19
N SER A 27 34.25 -7.12 13.51
CA SER A 27 34.73 -7.36 14.87
C SER A 27 35.27 -6.11 15.59
N ASN A 28 34.94 -4.89 15.14
CA ASN A 28 35.33 -3.67 15.86
C ASN A 28 34.16 -2.68 15.88
N ILE A 29 33.51 -2.55 17.05
CA ILE A 29 32.54 -1.49 17.32
C ILE A 29 33.35 -0.22 17.63
N ALA A 30 33.98 0.36 16.62
CA ALA A 30 34.43 1.74 16.71
C ALA A 30 33.18 2.63 16.79
N LYS A 31 33.15 3.57 17.73
CA LYS A 31 32.09 4.60 17.81
C LYS A 31 32.11 5.43 16.52
N VAL A 32 31.34 5.01 15.52
CA VAL A 32 31.19 5.75 14.27
C VAL A 32 30.40 7.02 14.58
N ALA A 33 31.11 8.14 14.64
CA ALA A 33 30.51 9.46 14.69
C ALA A 33 29.47 9.58 13.57
N LYS A 34 28.25 9.98 13.93
CA LYS A 34 27.06 10.03 13.07
C LYS A 34 27.23 11.11 11.97
N ARG A 35 28.06 10.81 10.97
CA ARG A 35 28.20 11.64 9.76
C ARG A 35 26.99 11.39 8.88
N THR A 36 26.13 12.39 8.74
CA THR A 36 25.04 12.42 7.76
C THR A 36 25.65 12.40 6.36
N THR A 37 25.93 11.22 5.83
CA THR A 37 26.40 11.06 4.46
C THR A 37 25.18 11.16 3.54
N LYS A 38 25.20 12.10 2.60
CA LYS A 38 24.15 12.26 1.60
C LYS A 38 24.25 11.11 0.60
N ILE A 39 23.49 10.05 0.79
CA ILE A 39 23.43 8.91 -0.13
C ILE A 39 22.58 9.31 -1.35
N SER A 40 23.16 9.24 -2.55
CA SER A 40 22.46 9.46 -3.81
C SER A 40 22.54 8.18 -4.65
N ILE A 41 21.38 7.59 -4.94
CA ILE A 41 21.28 6.34 -5.70
C ILE A 41 20.66 6.64 -7.06
N LYS A 42 21.33 6.25 -8.14
CA LYS A 42 20.82 6.34 -9.51
C LYS A 42 20.42 4.95 -9.99
N ARG A 43 19.20 4.81 -10.52
CA ARG A 43 18.71 3.58 -11.14
C ARG A 43 18.60 3.77 -12.66
N LYS A 44 19.20 2.85 -13.43
CA LYS A 44 18.96 2.73 -14.88
C LYS A 44 18.03 1.54 -15.11
N ALA A 45 16.88 1.78 -15.72
CA ALA A 45 15.89 0.76 -16.07
C ALA A 45 15.12 1.21 -17.30
N LEU A 46 14.54 0.27 -18.03
CA LEU A 46 13.57 0.59 -19.08
C LEU A 46 12.31 1.17 -18.42
N SER A 47 11.73 2.21 -19.04
CA SER A 47 10.49 2.85 -18.59
C SER A 47 9.26 2.02 -18.95
N LEU A 48 9.30 0.72 -18.64
CA LEU A 48 8.23 -0.23 -18.90
C LEU A 48 7.71 -0.77 -17.57
N ILE A 49 6.39 -0.86 -17.48
CA ILE A 49 5.66 -1.42 -16.34
C ILE A 49 4.64 -2.41 -16.88
N THR A 50 4.25 -3.39 -16.08
CA THR A 50 3.12 -4.26 -16.42
C THR A 50 1.85 -3.43 -16.51
N ALA A 51 1.11 -3.55 -17.62
CA ALA A 51 -0.09 -2.77 -17.86
C ALA A 51 -1.37 -3.40 -17.28
N TYR A 52 -1.32 -4.69 -16.93
CA TYR A 52 -2.51 -5.46 -16.58
C TYR A 52 -3.03 -5.23 -15.16
N SER A 53 -2.16 -4.85 -14.23
CA SER A 53 -2.51 -4.66 -12.83
C SER A 53 -1.86 -3.40 -12.28
N ILE A 54 -2.66 -2.52 -11.70
CA ILE A 54 -2.18 -1.31 -11.04
C ILE A 54 -2.72 -1.27 -9.62
N THR A 55 -1.94 -0.69 -8.73
CA THR A 55 -2.38 -0.47 -7.35
C THR A 55 -3.42 0.64 -7.28
N THR A 56 -4.26 0.62 -6.24
CA THR A 56 -5.23 1.68 -5.96
C THR A 56 -4.61 3.08 -5.96
N HIS A 57 -3.45 3.25 -5.33
CA HIS A 57 -2.76 4.55 -5.33
C HIS A 57 -2.30 4.99 -6.72
N LYS A 58 -1.88 4.05 -7.57
CA LYS A 58 -1.42 4.36 -8.93
C LYS A 58 -2.56 4.70 -9.87
N SER A 59 -3.75 4.13 -9.66
CA SER A 59 -4.95 4.41 -10.46
C SER A 59 -5.60 5.75 -10.09
N GLN A 60 -5.19 6.40 -9.01
CA GLN A 60 -5.76 7.67 -8.58
C GLN A 60 -5.66 8.74 -9.69
N GLY A 61 -6.78 9.39 -9.97
CA GLY A 61 -6.88 10.40 -11.03
C GLY A 61 -7.05 9.84 -12.45
N GLN A 62 -6.96 8.53 -12.65
CA GLN A 62 -7.21 7.90 -13.95
C GLN A 62 -8.70 7.60 -14.12
N THR A 63 -9.19 7.66 -15.35
CA THR A 63 -10.50 7.11 -15.74
C THR A 63 -10.25 5.89 -16.62
N LEU A 64 -10.77 4.75 -16.21
CA LEU A 64 -10.56 3.45 -16.84
C LEU A 64 -11.87 2.97 -17.45
N ASN A 65 -11.79 2.36 -18.64
CA ASN A 65 -12.99 1.96 -19.39
C ASN A 65 -13.69 0.76 -18.76
N LYS A 66 -12.93 -0.28 -18.39
CA LYS A 66 -13.41 -1.51 -17.73
C LYS A 66 -12.39 -1.96 -16.72
N ILE A 67 -12.81 -2.31 -15.51
CA ILE A 67 -11.89 -2.71 -14.44
C ILE A 67 -12.39 -3.95 -13.70
N ILE A 68 -11.42 -4.74 -13.27
CA ILE A 68 -11.61 -5.84 -12.33
C ILE A 68 -10.92 -5.41 -11.03
N ILE A 69 -11.64 -5.41 -9.92
CA ILE A 69 -11.13 -4.95 -8.63
C ILE A 69 -11.24 -6.02 -7.55
N ASP A 70 -10.27 -6.02 -6.66
CA ASP A 70 -10.29 -6.80 -5.43
C ASP A 70 -10.43 -5.85 -4.24
N LEU A 71 -11.54 -5.99 -3.51
CA LEU A 71 -11.86 -5.15 -2.36
C LEU A 71 -11.46 -5.79 -1.02
N VAL A 72 -10.91 -7.00 -1.05
CA VAL A 72 -10.44 -7.66 0.17
C VAL A 72 -9.23 -6.91 0.71
N THR A 73 -9.43 -6.21 1.82
CA THR A 73 -8.37 -5.42 2.46
C THR A 73 -7.52 -6.35 3.35
N PRO A 74 -6.18 -6.23 3.32
CA PRO A 74 -5.33 -6.97 4.24
C PRO A 74 -5.63 -6.62 5.71
N PRO A 75 -5.29 -7.50 6.68
CA PRO A 75 -5.53 -7.24 8.10
C PRO A 75 -4.83 -5.94 8.53
N GLY A 76 -5.60 -5.00 9.09
CA GLY A 76 -5.12 -3.68 9.49
C GLY A 76 -6.19 -2.60 9.39
N PRO A 77 -5.83 -1.32 9.62
CA PRO A 77 -6.74 -0.21 9.44
C PRO A 77 -7.14 -0.09 7.96
N VAL A 78 -8.43 -0.19 7.69
CA VAL A 78 -8.98 0.02 6.35
C VAL A 78 -9.02 1.53 6.07
N GLU A 79 -8.29 1.99 5.07
CA GLU A 79 -8.37 3.37 4.62
C GLU A 79 -9.56 3.56 3.66
N VAL A 80 -10.35 4.63 3.84
CA VAL A 80 -11.46 5.00 2.94
C VAL A 80 -11.03 5.01 1.46
N ALA A 81 -9.81 5.52 1.21
CA ALA A 81 -9.26 5.63 -0.14
C ALA A 81 -9.04 4.26 -0.81
N SER A 82 -8.75 3.21 -0.03
CA SER A 82 -8.46 1.87 -0.57
C SER A 82 -9.67 1.27 -1.30
N VAL A 83 -10.88 1.66 -0.89
CA VAL A 83 -12.15 1.18 -1.45
C VAL A 83 -12.74 2.20 -2.43
N TYR A 84 -12.77 3.48 -2.05
CA TYR A 84 -13.42 4.51 -2.87
C TYR A 84 -12.67 4.80 -4.17
N VAL A 85 -11.33 4.83 -4.14
CA VAL A 85 -10.53 5.15 -5.32
C VAL A 85 -10.75 4.14 -6.45
N PRO A 86 -10.64 2.81 -6.27
CA PRO A 86 -10.85 1.87 -7.38
C PRO A 86 -12.28 1.92 -7.92
N LEU A 87 -13.28 2.04 -7.04
CA LEU A 87 -14.70 2.14 -7.44
C LEU A 87 -14.98 3.37 -8.29
N SER A 88 -14.31 4.49 -8.02
CA SER A 88 -14.51 5.75 -8.75
C SER A 88 -13.70 5.87 -10.04
N ARG A 89 -12.98 4.82 -10.48
CA ARG A 89 -12.22 4.87 -11.75
C ARG A 89 -13.06 4.58 -12.98
N VAL A 90 -14.25 3.98 -12.82
CA VAL A 90 -15.18 3.67 -13.92
C VAL A 90 -16.34 4.65 -13.97
N LYS A 91 -16.93 4.80 -15.16
CA LYS A 91 -18.11 5.66 -15.39
C LYS A 91 -19.43 4.94 -15.16
N ARG A 92 -19.48 3.63 -15.36
CA ARG A 92 -20.69 2.80 -15.27
C ARG A 92 -20.43 1.58 -14.40
N LEU A 93 -21.48 1.12 -13.73
CA LEU A 93 -21.40 -0.09 -12.91
C LEU A 93 -21.22 -1.36 -13.78
N ASP A 94 -21.78 -1.38 -15.00
CA ASP A 94 -21.63 -2.47 -15.98
C ASP A 94 -20.16 -2.74 -16.37
N ASP A 95 -19.29 -1.74 -16.19
CA ASP A 95 -17.87 -1.79 -16.52
C ASP A 95 -16.99 -2.20 -15.31
N LEU A 96 -17.62 -2.50 -14.17
CA LEU A 96 -16.98 -2.89 -12.92
C LEU A 96 -17.23 -4.37 -12.60
N MET A 97 -16.16 -5.12 -12.38
CA MET A 97 -16.24 -6.48 -11.84
C MET A 97 -15.50 -6.57 -10.51
N ILE A 98 -16.14 -7.13 -9.49
CA ILE A 98 -15.51 -7.40 -8.18
C ILE A 98 -15.16 -8.88 -8.12
N VAL A 99 -13.88 -9.21 -7.87
CA VAL A 99 -13.38 -10.59 -7.99
C VAL A 99 -13.93 -11.52 -6.91
N ARG A 100 -14.09 -11.01 -5.69
CA ARG A 100 -14.44 -11.80 -4.49
C ARG A 100 -15.44 -11.06 -3.64
N SER A 101 -16.24 -11.81 -2.87
CA SER A 101 -17.09 -11.24 -1.82
C SER A 101 -16.25 -10.46 -0.81
N PHE A 102 -16.80 -9.36 -0.32
CA PHE A 102 -16.16 -8.47 0.64
C PHE A 102 -17.16 -8.05 1.72
N GLU A 103 -16.65 -7.67 2.89
CA GLU A 103 -17.47 -7.20 4.00
C GLU A 103 -18.01 -5.80 3.72
N PHE A 104 -19.32 -5.61 3.83
CA PHE A 104 -19.98 -4.33 3.59
C PHE A 104 -19.48 -3.21 4.53
N SER A 105 -19.01 -3.58 5.72
CA SER A 105 -18.34 -2.67 6.68
C SER A 105 -17.15 -1.94 6.05
N SER A 106 -16.50 -2.53 5.05
CA SER A 106 -15.38 -1.91 4.30
C SER A 106 -15.83 -0.70 3.47
N LEU A 107 -17.12 -0.56 3.14
CA LEU A 107 -17.67 0.62 2.48
C LEU A 107 -18.03 1.74 3.47
N GLN A 108 -18.16 1.40 4.76
CA GLN A 108 -18.66 2.30 5.80
C GLN A 108 -17.53 2.94 6.64
N VAL A 109 -16.32 2.96 6.09
CA VAL A 109 -15.17 3.54 6.78
C VAL A 109 -15.39 5.04 6.98
N LYS A 110 -15.31 5.47 8.24
CA LYS A 110 -15.48 6.87 8.60
C LYS A 110 -14.25 7.68 8.15
N PRO A 111 -14.45 8.90 7.61
CA PRO A 111 -13.34 9.81 7.35
C PRO A 111 -12.61 10.13 8.67
N SER A 112 -11.31 10.45 8.56
CA SER A 112 -10.54 10.88 9.72
C SER A 112 -11.08 12.19 10.30
N ALA A 113 -10.77 12.49 11.57
CA ALA A 113 -11.18 13.74 12.21
C ALA A 113 -10.75 14.98 11.40
N ALA A 114 -9.51 14.98 10.88
CA ALA A 114 -9.01 16.04 10.03
C ALA A 114 -9.79 16.17 8.71
N GLN A 115 -10.19 15.06 8.08
CA GLN A 115 -11.02 15.09 6.87
C GLN A 115 -12.44 15.60 7.16
N ALA A 116 -13.00 15.27 8.32
CA ALA A 116 -14.31 15.78 8.74
C ALA A 116 -14.27 17.28 9.03
N GLU A 117 -13.22 17.75 9.72
CA GLU A 117 -12.99 19.17 9.97
C GLU A 117 -12.82 19.95 8.67
N GLU A 118 -12.01 19.45 7.73
CA GLU A 118 -11.83 20.10 6.43
C GLU A 118 -13.14 20.16 5.64
N ARG A 119 -13.96 19.10 5.67
CA ARG A 119 -15.29 19.12 5.04
C ARG A 119 -16.18 20.22 5.63
N ASN A 120 -16.17 20.39 6.95
CA ASN A 120 -16.93 21.44 7.63
C ASN A 120 -16.42 22.83 7.22
N ARG A 121 -15.09 23.02 7.19
CA ARG A 121 -14.45 24.27 6.74
C ARG A 121 -14.86 24.63 5.31
N LEU A 122 -14.82 23.67 4.39
CA LEU A 122 -15.24 23.86 3.00
C LEU A 122 -16.73 24.20 2.90
N GLY A 123 -17.59 23.60 3.72
CA GLY A 123 -19.01 23.94 3.77
C GLY A 123 -19.27 25.37 4.23
N MET A 124 -18.50 25.87 5.20
CA MET A 124 -18.58 27.26 5.64
C MET A 124 -18.10 28.23 4.55
N ILE A 125 -17.01 27.89 3.85
CA ILE A 125 -16.50 28.68 2.72
C ILE A 125 -17.54 28.75 1.59
N ALA A 126 -18.15 27.62 1.23
CA ALA A 126 -19.18 27.58 0.18
C ALA A 126 -20.36 28.51 0.50
N LYS A 127 -20.84 28.51 1.75
CA LYS A 127 -21.91 29.42 2.21
C LYS A 127 -21.49 30.90 2.10
N ASN A 128 -20.26 31.22 2.48
CA ASN A 128 -19.74 32.59 2.38
C ASN A 128 -19.59 33.04 0.92
N THR A 129 -19.13 32.16 0.04
CA THR A 129 -19.04 32.41 -1.40
C THR A 129 -20.41 32.68 -1.99
N GLN A 130 -21.43 31.88 -1.63
CA GLN A 130 -22.80 32.07 -2.11
C GLN A 130 -23.40 33.42 -1.66
N LYS A 131 -23.12 33.85 -0.43
CA LYS A 131 -23.54 35.19 0.07
C LYS A 131 -22.85 36.33 -0.68
N ARG A 132 -21.57 36.16 -1.04
CA ARG A 132 -20.77 37.19 -1.70
C ARG A 132 -21.10 37.34 -3.18
N PHE A 133 -21.45 36.24 -3.84
CA PHE A 133 -21.73 36.19 -5.28
C PHE A 133 -23.14 35.63 -5.57
N PRO A 134 -24.21 36.32 -5.15
CA PRO A 134 -25.59 35.84 -5.32
C PRO A 134 -26.05 35.85 -6.78
N SER A 135 -25.32 36.48 -7.70
CA SER A 135 -25.67 36.61 -9.12
C SER A 135 -24.97 35.61 -10.05
N ILE A 136 -24.02 34.81 -9.54
CA ILE A 136 -23.17 33.89 -10.33
C ILE A 136 -23.54 32.41 -10.08
N LEU A 137 -24.29 32.13 -9.01
CA LEU A 137 -24.77 30.81 -8.61
C LEU A 137 -26.29 30.80 -8.54
#